data_AF-D2W5L0-F1
#
_entry.id   AF-D2W5L0-F1
#
_cell.length_a   1.000
_cell.length_b   1.000
_cell.length_c   1.000
_cell.angle_alpha   90.00
_cell.angle_beta   90.00
_cell.angle_gamma   90.00
#
_symmetry.space_group_name_H-M   'P 1'
#
loop_
_entity.id
_entity.type
_entity.pdbx_description
1 polymer ?
#
loop_
_entity_poly.entity_id
_entity_poly.type
_entity_poly.pdbx_seq_one_letter_code
_entity_poly.pdbx_strand_id
1 'polypeptide(L)'
;MSKRFNWLSAWPRNQLEEMDMSNYLLNMFRSLNGGSKDDDAQSVVYQRSDNQPLIVPPNVMIKTPWFEYKVHDFIVKRSGLIRRMIEQSSDVAIVDGKYVVDMTKVADISQQIELTEGTYLVRSDFDVVLEYLYGDNLNINGLADDLGKLKKIVKLARYLDLPALMQEM
;
A
#
# COMPACT_ATOMS: atom_id res chain seq x y z
N MET A 1 27.24 7.65 2.18
CA MET A 1 27.02 6.44 3.00
C MET A 1 25.59 6.49 3.53
N SER A 2 24.67 5.68 2.98
CA SER A 2 23.27 5.65 3.42
C SER A 2 23.14 4.76 4.66
N LYS A 3 22.79 5.34 5.81
CA LYS A 3 22.50 4.59 7.03
C LYS A 3 21.12 3.96 6.87
N ARG A 4 21.05 2.67 6.54
CA ARG A 4 19.81 1.89 6.62
C ARG A 4 19.38 1.82 8.09
N PHE A 5 18.30 2.52 8.44
CA PHE A 5 17.73 2.48 9.78
C PHE A 5 17.06 1.11 9.98
N ASN A 6 17.59 0.29 10.89
CA ASN A 6 17.04 -1.03 11.18
C ASN A 6 15.92 -0.90 12.23
N TRP A 7 14.72 -0.59 11.76
CA TRP A 7 13.52 -0.34 12.58
C TRP A 7 13.20 -1.49 13.57
N LEU A 8 13.50 -2.74 13.21
CA LEU A 8 13.32 -3.92 14.06
C LEU A 8 14.16 -3.87 15.35
N SER A 9 15.31 -3.18 15.33
CA SER A 9 16.21 -3.07 16.49
C SER A 9 15.74 -2.06 17.54
N ALA A 10 14.70 -1.26 17.24
CA ALA A 10 14.14 -0.25 18.14
C ALA A 10 13.00 -0.76 19.02
N TRP A 11 12.65 -2.07 18.96
CA TRP A 11 11.64 -2.68 19.81
C TRP A 11 12.24 -3.37 21.05
N PRO A 12 11.70 -3.11 22.25
CA PRO A 12 11.82 -4.03 23.37
C PRO A 12 11.13 -5.35 22.99
N ARG A 13 11.86 -6.47 23.04
CA ARG A 13 11.39 -7.81 22.61
C ARG A 13 10.09 -8.27 23.31
N ASN A 14 9.81 -7.67 24.46
CA ASN A 14 8.77 -7.99 25.42
C ASN A 14 7.47 -7.19 25.22
N GLN A 15 7.37 -6.34 24.18
CA GLN A 15 6.11 -5.67 23.77
C GLN A 15 5.55 -6.15 22.43
N LEU A 16 6.24 -7.09 21.77
CA LEU A 16 5.81 -7.67 20.50
C LEU A 16 4.75 -8.77 20.68
N GLU A 17 4.46 -9.19 21.91
CA GLU A 17 3.62 -10.36 22.19
C GLU A 17 2.09 -10.11 22.10
N GLU A 18 1.62 -8.86 21.98
CA GLU A 18 0.16 -8.57 21.91
C GLU A 18 -0.26 -7.56 20.81
N MET A 19 0.67 -7.04 20.00
CA MET A 19 0.31 -6.08 18.95
C MET A 19 0.08 -6.80 17.62
N ASP A 20 -1.16 -6.80 17.15
CA ASP A 20 -1.48 -7.20 15.77
C ASP A 20 -0.88 -6.17 14.80
N MET A 21 0.33 -6.47 14.35
CA MET A 21 1.10 -5.63 13.44
C MET A 21 0.36 -5.38 12.12
N SER A 22 -0.41 -6.34 11.62
CA SER A 22 -1.18 -6.19 10.38
C SER A 22 -2.27 -5.14 10.55
N ASN A 23 -3.02 -5.20 11.65
CA ASN A 23 -4.03 -4.19 11.97
C ASN A 23 -3.45 -2.81 12.27
N TYR A 24 -2.30 -2.75 12.93
CA TYR A 24 -1.59 -1.48 13.17
C TYR A 24 -1.16 -0.81 11.85
N LEU A 25 -0.49 -1.57 10.98
CA LEU A 25 0.00 -1.07 9.70
C LEU A 25 -1.15 -0.66 8.78
N LEU A 26 -2.24 -1.43 8.73
CA LEU A 26 -3.43 -1.11 7.95
C LEU A 26 -4.10 0.18 8.43
N ASN A 27 -4.26 0.36 9.75
CA ASN A 27 -4.82 1.59 10.32
C ASN A 27 -3.93 2.81 10.05
N MET A 28 -2.61 2.64 10.07
CA MET A 28 -1.66 3.68 9.68
C MET A 28 -1.86 4.09 8.21
N PHE A 29 -2.02 3.13 7.29
CA PHE A 29 -2.31 3.43 5.88
C PHE A 29 -3.61 4.22 5.71
N ARG A 30 -4.70 3.77 6.34
CA ARG A 30 -6.03 4.41 6.27
C ARG A 30 -6.02 5.83 6.83
N SER A 31 -5.32 6.05 7.95
CA SER A 31 -5.15 7.37 8.56
C SER A 31 -4.42 8.35 7.63
N LEU A 32 -3.41 7.88 6.89
CA LEU A 32 -2.61 8.72 6.00
C LEU A 32 -3.32 9.09 4.69
N ASN A 33 -4.18 8.21 4.18
CA ASN A 33 -4.74 8.30 2.83
C ASN A 33 -6.25 8.56 2.79
N GLY A 34 -6.91 8.57 3.95
CA GLY A 34 -8.36 8.63 4.07
C GLY A 34 -8.99 7.32 3.62
N GLY A 35 -9.60 6.58 4.56
CA GLY A 35 -10.40 5.40 4.22
C GLY A 35 -11.59 5.77 3.33
N SER A 36 -12.07 4.80 2.54
CA SER A 36 -13.41 4.87 1.97
C SER A 36 -14.41 5.09 3.11
N LYS A 37 -15.35 6.00 2.93
CA LYS A 37 -16.14 6.66 3.99
C LYS A 37 -17.10 5.78 4.82
N ASP A 38 -17.02 4.45 4.76
CA ASP A 38 -18.07 3.57 5.30
C ASP A 38 -17.66 2.63 6.43
N ASP A 39 -16.41 2.65 6.90
CA ASP A 39 -16.02 1.86 8.07
C ASP A 39 -15.66 2.75 9.25
N ASP A 40 -16.26 2.44 10.41
CA ASP A 40 -15.93 2.89 11.76
C ASP A 40 -14.48 2.50 12.13
N ALA A 41 -13.50 3.00 11.37
CA ALA A 41 -12.09 2.81 11.63
C ALA A 41 -11.74 3.63 12.87
N GLN A 42 -11.99 3.03 14.04
CA GLN A 42 -11.42 3.49 15.30
C GLN A 42 -9.91 3.62 15.09
N SER A 43 -9.40 4.85 15.20
CA SER A 43 -7.97 5.10 15.17
C SER A 43 -7.37 4.44 16.40
N VAL A 44 -6.92 3.19 16.28
CA VAL A 44 -6.18 2.53 17.36
C VAL A 44 -4.80 3.18 17.40
N VAL A 45 -4.62 4.14 18.30
CA VAL A 45 -3.33 4.76 18.59
C VAL A 45 -2.56 3.77 19.47
N TYR A 46 -1.63 3.02 18.87
CA TYR A 46 -0.77 2.12 19.65
C TYR A 46 0.28 2.95 20.40
N GLN A 47 0.21 2.89 21.72
CA GLN A 47 1.09 3.59 22.65
C GLN A 47 2.25 2.67 23.05
N ARG A 48 3.48 3.16 23.01
CA ARG A 48 4.63 2.49 23.65
C ARG A 48 4.45 2.43 25.17
N SER A 49 5.29 1.65 25.85
CA SER A 49 5.41 1.63 27.32
C SER A 49 5.66 3.01 27.96
N ASP A 50 6.14 3.98 27.19
CA ASP A 50 6.38 5.37 27.60
C ASP A 50 5.23 6.34 27.22
N ASN A 51 4.07 5.81 26.83
CA ASN A 51 2.89 6.57 26.37
C ASN A 51 3.10 7.41 25.09
N GLN A 52 4.19 7.22 24.33
CA GLN A 52 4.37 7.93 23.06
C GLN A 52 3.95 7.06 21.86
N PRO A 53 3.11 7.58 20.93
CA PRO A 53 2.82 6.88 19.69
C PRO A 53 4.09 6.82 18.83
N LEU A 54 4.46 5.62 18.37
CA LEU A 54 5.52 5.47 17.37
C LEU A 54 4.98 5.98 16.04
N ILE A 55 5.41 7.18 15.64
CA ILE A 55 5.02 7.78 14.36
C ILE A 55 6.16 7.55 13.37
N VAL A 56 5.97 6.60 12.44
CA VAL A 56 6.85 6.49 11.27
C VAL A 56 6.28 7.41 10.19
N PRO A 57 7.01 8.47 9.78
CA PRO A 57 6.52 9.36 8.74
C PRO A 57 6.60 8.66 7.37
N PRO A 58 5.60 8.86 6.48
CA PRO A 58 5.66 8.34 5.12
C PRO A 58 6.79 9.03 4.34
N ASN A 59 7.61 8.21 3.67
CA ASN A 59 8.79 8.61 2.91
C ASN A 59 8.65 8.38 1.39
N VAL A 60 7.48 7.89 0.94
CA VAL A 60 7.15 7.71 -0.47
C VAL A 60 5.80 8.35 -0.75
N MET A 61 5.70 9.01 -1.91
CA MET A 61 4.47 9.51 -2.49
C MET A 61 4.21 8.80 -3.81
N ILE A 62 3.12 8.03 -3.91
CA ILE A 62 2.70 7.39 -5.16
C ILE A 62 1.64 8.25 -5.81
N LYS A 63 1.91 8.77 -7.01
CA LYS A 63 0.95 9.56 -7.77
C LYS A 63 0.18 8.67 -8.72
N THR A 64 -1.14 8.64 -8.60
CA THR A 64 -2.04 7.97 -9.55
C THR A 64 -2.94 9.02 -10.21
N PRO A 65 -3.72 8.67 -11.24
CA PRO A 65 -4.67 9.60 -11.87
C PRO A 65 -5.75 10.09 -10.91
N TRP A 66 -6.04 9.31 -9.87
CA TRP A 66 -7.17 9.57 -8.99
C TRP A 66 -6.74 10.13 -7.63
N PHE A 67 -5.51 9.83 -7.20
CA PHE A 67 -5.07 10.14 -5.84
C PHE A 67 -3.54 10.16 -5.69
N GLU A 68 -3.05 10.96 -4.74
CA GLU A 68 -1.64 10.97 -4.32
C GLU A 68 -1.51 10.27 -2.96
N TYR A 69 -0.95 9.06 -2.96
CA TYR A 69 -0.82 8.24 -1.76
C TYR A 69 0.45 8.55 -0.99
N LYS A 70 0.33 8.68 0.34
CA LYS A 70 1.45 8.77 1.28
C LYS A 70 1.71 7.40 1.88
N VAL A 71 2.87 6.83 1.62
CA VAL A 71 3.22 5.45 1.97
C VAL A 71 4.66 5.30 2.44
N HIS A 72 4.97 4.10 2.93
CA HIS A 72 6.27 3.75 3.48
C HIS A 72 7.07 2.87 2.51
N ASP A 73 8.34 3.21 2.27
CA ASP A 73 9.19 2.50 1.33
C ASP A 73 9.37 1.02 1.69
N PHE A 74 9.53 0.69 2.98
CA PHE A 74 9.68 -0.69 3.44
C PHE A 74 8.42 -1.55 3.19
N ILE A 75 7.25 -0.92 3.07
CA ILE A 75 6.00 -1.59 2.69
C ILE A 75 5.90 -1.72 1.17
N VAL A 76 5.99 -0.59 0.46
CA VAL A 76 5.70 -0.60 -0.99
C VAL A 76 6.79 -1.25 -1.83
N LYS A 77 8.01 -1.41 -1.31
CA LYS A 77 9.06 -2.23 -1.94
C LYS A 77 8.73 -3.72 -1.99
N ARG A 78 7.63 -4.16 -1.39
CA ARG A 78 7.10 -5.51 -1.64
C ARG A 78 6.58 -5.68 -3.07
N SER A 79 6.17 -4.58 -3.73
CA SER A 79 5.99 -4.52 -5.19
C SER A 79 7.34 -4.53 -5.89
N GLY A 80 7.54 -5.49 -6.80
CA GLY A 80 8.74 -5.55 -7.62
C GLY A 80 8.89 -4.32 -8.53
N LEU A 81 7.78 -3.82 -9.07
CA LEU A 81 7.78 -2.59 -9.88
C LEU A 81 8.19 -1.37 -9.07
N ILE A 82 7.52 -1.10 -7.94
CA ILE A 82 7.81 0.07 -7.11
C ILE A 82 9.22 -0.03 -6.54
N ARG A 83 9.68 -1.23 -6.15
CA ARG A 83 11.06 -1.45 -5.72
C ARG A 83 12.05 -1.03 -6.79
N ARG A 84 11.88 -1.51 -8.02
CA ARG A 84 12.75 -1.12 -9.16
C ARG A 84 12.75 0.38 -9.38
N MET A 85 11.58 1.02 -9.37
CA MET A 85 11.47 2.48 -9.53
C MET A 85 12.27 3.23 -8.45
N ILE A 86 12.11 2.88 -7.18
CA ILE A 86 12.81 3.54 -6.07
C ILE A 86 14.32 3.25 -6.08
N GLU A 87 14.74 2.02 -6.40
CA GLU A 87 16.14 1.58 -6.28
C GLU A 87 16.98 1.90 -7.52
N GLN A 88 16.38 1.93 -8.71
CA GLN A 88 17.10 2.15 -9.97
C GLN A 88 17.19 3.63 -10.36
N SER A 89 16.59 4.53 -9.58
CA SER A 89 16.74 6.01 -9.57
C SER A 89 16.42 6.77 -10.86
N SER A 90 16.25 6.11 -12.01
CA SER A 90 15.93 6.74 -13.30
C SER A 90 14.54 7.36 -13.35
N ASP A 91 13.59 6.82 -12.57
CA ASP A 91 12.15 7.09 -12.74
C ASP A 91 11.47 7.66 -11.49
N VAL A 92 12.26 8.08 -10.48
CA VAL A 92 11.73 8.58 -9.20
C VAL A 92 12.38 9.91 -8.85
N ALA A 93 11.56 10.96 -8.75
CA ALA A 93 11.99 12.25 -8.23
C ALA A 93 12.09 12.18 -6.71
N ILE A 94 13.05 12.92 -6.12
CA ILE A 94 13.11 13.13 -4.67
C ILE A 94 12.67 14.56 -4.40
N VAL A 95 11.54 14.72 -3.72
CA VAL A 95 10.96 16.04 -3.37
C VAL A 95 10.77 16.08 -1.85
N ASP A 96 11.34 17.09 -1.20
CA ASP A 96 11.31 17.25 0.27
C ASP A 96 11.76 16.00 1.04
N GLY A 97 12.78 15.30 0.52
CA GLY A 97 13.31 14.07 1.10
C GLY A 97 12.43 12.83 0.93
N LYS A 98 11.38 12.90 0.10
CA LYS A 98 10.46 11.79 -0.19
C LYS A 98 10.62 11.32 -1.63
N TYR A 99 10.53 10.01 -1.83
CA TYR A 99 10.48 9.42 -3.17
C TYR A 99 9.12 9.69 -3.81
N VAL A 100 9.10 10.23 -5.02
CA VAL A 100 7.87 10.46 -5.80
C VAL A 100 7.82 9.45 -6.93
N VAL A 101 6.92 8.48 -6.79
CA VAL A 101 6.69 7.41 -7.76
C VAL A 101 5.49 7.81 -8.61
N ASP A 102 5.71 8.15 -9.88
CA ASP A 102 4.65 8.52 -10.81
C ASP A 102 4.06 7.27 -11.47
N MET A 103 2.79 7.00 -11.16
CA MET A 103 1.99 5.91 -11.71
C MET A 103 0.73 6.44 -12.40
N THR A 104 0.75 7.68 -12.92
CA THR A 104 -0.39 8.27 -13.64
C THR A 104 -0.80 7.45 -14.87
N LYS A 105 0.11 6.65 -15.44
CA LYS A 105 -0.21 5.74 -16.55
C LYS A 105 -0.92 4.44 -16.13
N VAL A 106 -1.12 4.20 -14.82
CA VAL A 106 -1.77 2.97 -14.33
C VAL A 106 -3.23 2.84 -14.81
N ALA A 107 -3.93 3.96 -15.05
CA ALA A 107 -5.29 3.91 -15.60
C ALA A 107 -5.35 3.37 -17.04
N ASP A 108 -4.25 3.47 -17.79
CA ASP A 108 -4.17 2.99 -19.17
C ASP A 108 -4.12 1.45 -19.23
N ILE A 109 -3.74 0.79 -18.14
CA ILE A 109 -3.78 -0.68 -18.03
C ILE A 109 -5.22 -1.20 -18.18
N SER A 110 -6.20 -0.44 -17.69
CA SER A 110 -7.62 -0.75 -17.87
C SER A 110 -8.08 -0.61 -19.31
N GLN A 111 -7.48 0.30 -20.09
CA GLN A 111 -7.82 0.52 -21.50
C GLN A 111 -7.17 -0.53 -22.42
N GLN A 112 -6.01 -1.06 -22.03
CA GLN A 112 -5.29 -2.10 -22.79
C GLN A 112 -5.94 -3.47 -22.70
N ILE A 113 -7.02 -3.63 -21.94
CA ILE A 113 -7.61 -4.93 -21.73
C ILE A 113 -9.12 -4.81 -21.86
N GLU A 114 -9.68 -5.59 -22.79
CA GLU A 114 -11.12 -5.85 -22.95
C GLU A 114 -11.68 -6.48 -21.66
N LEU A 115 -11.77 -5.70 -20.60
CA LEU A 115 -12.85 -5.84 -19.65
C LEU A 115 -14.07 -5.27 -20.40
N THR A 116 -15.21 -5.94 -20.35
CA THR A 116 -16.48 -5.51 -20.95
C THR A 116 -16.66 -4.00 -20.85
N GLU A 117 -17.15 -3.34 -21.91
CA GLU A 117 -17.30 -1.87 -22.01
C GLU A 117 -17.64 -1.22 -20.66
N GLY A 118 -16.81 -0.27 -20.21
CA GLY A 118 -17.06 0.54 -19.01
C GLY A 118 -16.32 0.13 -17.72
N THR A 119 -15.43 -0.86 -17.74
CA THR A 119 -14.73 -1.34 -16.52
C THR A 119 -13.32 -0.78 -16.37
N TYR A 120 -13.23 0.52 -16.09
CA TYR A 120 -11.96 1.21 -15.81
C TYR A 120 -11.47 0.94 -14.39
N LEU A 121 -10.14 0.98 -14.18
CA LEU A 121 -9.59 1.05 -12.82
C LEU A 121 -10.07 2.32 -12.15
N VAL A 122 -10.43 2.19 -10.88
CA VAL A 122 -10.79 3.30 -10.00
C VAL A 122 -9.88 3.31 -8.78
N ARG A 123 -9.89 4.42 -8.03
CA ARG A 123 -9.14 4.57 -6.78
C ARG A 123 -9.32 3.37 -5.84
N SER A 124 -10.55 2.91 -5.64
CA SER A 124 -10.84 1.82 -4.70
C SER A 124 -10.22 0.48 -5.10
N ASP A 125 -9.96 0.23 -6.39
CA ASP A 125 -9.22 -0.95 -6.85
C ASP A 125 -7.74 -0.87 -6.41
N PHE A 126 -7.17 0.34 -6.46
CA PHE A 126 -5.80 0.60 -6.03
C PHE A 126 -5.66 0.57 -4.50
N ASP A 127 -6.67 1.09 -3.79
CA ASP A 127 -6.75 1.07 -2.33
C ASP A 127 -6.66 -0.38 -1.81
N VAL A 128 -7.41 -1.33 -2.40
CA VAL A 128 -7.36 -2.76 -2.01
C VAL A 128 -5.95 -3.34 -2.11
N VAL A 129 -5.22 -3.03 -3.19
CA VAL A 129 -3.86 -3.57 -3.37
C VAL A 129 -2.88 -2.92 -2.40
N LEU A 130 -3.00 -1.61 -2.13
CA LEU A 130 -2.17 -0.96 -1.13
C LEU A 130 -2.48 -1.45 0.29
N GLU A 131 -3.75 -1.64 0.64
CA GLU A 131 -4.16 -2.23 1.92
C GLU A 131 -3.57 -3.63 2.11
N TYR A 132 -3.56 -4.47 1.07
CA TYR A 132 -2.89 -5.77 1.10
C TYR A 132 -1.40 -5.66 1.48
N LEU A 133 -0.68 -4.65 0.93
CA LEU A 133 0.74 -4.47 1.27
C LEU A 133 0.98 -4.13 2.74
N TYR A 134 0.01 -3.51 3.42
CA TYR A 134 0.10 -3.17 4.84
C TYR A 134 -0.43 -4.29 5.76
N GLY A 135 -1.50 -4.97 5.36
CA GLY A 135 -2.22 -5.91 6.22
C GLY A 135 -1.92 -7.39 5.98
N ASP A 136 -1.29 -7.77 4.86
CA ASP A 136 -1.15 -9.17 4.44
C ASP A 136 -2.48 -9.94 4.34
N ASN A 137 -3.57 -9.20 4.18
CA ASN A 137 -4.90 -9.76 4.07
C ASN A 137 -5.63 -9.06 2.93
N LEU A 138 -5.98 -9.82 1.91
CA LEU A 138 -6.87 -9.35 0.87
C LEU A 138 -8.30 -9.43 1.41
N ASN A 139 -8.93 -8.29 1.69
CA ASN A 139 -10.34 -8.30 2.08
C ASN A 139 -11.22 -8.68 0.88
N ILE A 140 -11.48 -9.97 0.69
CA ILE A 140 -12.26 -10.53 -0.41
C ILE A 140 -13.78 -10.41 -0.18
N ASN A 141 -14.21 -9.91 0.99
CA ASN A 141 -15.63 -9.70 1.25
C ASN A 141 -16.18 -8.66 0.26
N GLY A 142 -17.06 -9.10 -0.65
CA GLY A 142 -17.59 -8.31 -1.76
C GLY A 142 -16.81 -8.39 -3.09
N LEU A 143 -15.67 -9.11 -3.14
CA LEU A 143 -14.96 -9.45 -4.39
C LEU A 143 -15.47 -10.76 -5.01
N ALA A 144 -15.97 -11.69 -4.18
CA ALA A 144 -16.46 -13.00 -4.63
C ALA A 144 -17.69 -12.89 -5.56
N ASP A 145 -18.54 -11.89 -5.34
CA ASP A 145 -19.75 -11.64 -6.15
C ASP A 145 -19.48 -10.69 -7.34
N ASP A 146 -18.32 -10.03 -7.38
CA ASP A 146 -17.91 -9.10 -8.44
C ASP A 146 -16.64 -9.60 -9.15
N LEU A 147 -16.87 -10.54 -10.08
CA LEU A 147 -15.84 -11.07 -10.97
C LEU A 147 -15.10 -9.96 -11.76
N GLY A 148 -15.76 -8.83 -12.00
CA GLY A 148 -15.15 -7.67 -12.65
C GLY A 148 -14.07 -7.04 -11.77
N LYS A 149 -14.39 -6.78 -10.50
CA LYS A 149 -13.45 -6.24 -9.52
C LYS A 149 -12.27 -7.19 -9.27
N LEU A 150 -12.52 -8.50 -9.12
CA LEU A 150 -11.44 -9.48 -8.95
C LEU A 150 -10.45 -9.46 -10.13
N LYS A 151 -10.96 -9.43 -11.37
CA LYS A 151 -10.12 -9.32 -12.58
C LYS A 151 -9.25 -8.06 -12.56
N LYS A 152 -9.76 -6.92 -12.09
CA LYS A 152 -8.99 -5.69 -11.95
C LYS A 152 -7.86 -5.84 -10.94
N ILE A 153 -8.15 -6.41 -9.77
CA ILE A 153 -7.14 -6.65 -8.72
C ILE A 153 -6.03 -7.57 -9.22
N VAL A 154 -6.35 -8.70 -9.86
CA VAL A 154 -5.35 -9.62 -10.46
C VAL A 154 -4.44 -8.89 -11.44
N LYS A 155 -5.02 -8.07 -12.32
CA LYS A 155 -4.25 -7.32 -13.33
C LYS A 155 -3.35 -6.28 -12.70
N LEU A 156 -3.86 -5.55 -11.71
CA LEU A 156 -3.09 -4.58 -10.97
C LEU A 156 -1.94 -5.25 -10.20
N ALA A 157 -2.20 -6.40 -9.58
CA ALA A 157 -1.19 -7.21 -8.90
C ALA A 157 -0.07 -7.66 -9.85
N ARG A 158 -0.41 -8.11 -11.06
CA ARG A 158 0.57 -8.46 -12.10
C ARG A 158 1.38 -7.25 -12.55
N TYR A 159 0.73 -6.12 -12.79
CA TYR A 159 1.42 -4.89 -13.20
C TYR A 159 2.40 -4.41 -12.12
N LEU A 160 1.97 -4.42 -10.86
CA LEU A 160 2.79 -4.05 -9.71
C LEU A 160 3.84 -5.11 -9.36
N ASP A 161 3.87 -6.26 -10.04
CA ASP A 161 4.80 -7.35 -9.78
C ASP A 161 4.71 -7.81 -8.30
N LEU A 162 3.50 -8.27 -7.92
CA LEU A 162 3.14 -8.75 -6.59
C LEU A 162 2.96 -10.28 -6.57
N PRO A 163 4.05 -11.07 -6.54
CA PRO A 163 3.97 -12.52 -6.62
C PRO A 163 3.27 -13.17 -5.41
N ALA A 164 3.40 -12.59 -4.21
CA ALA A 164 2.74 -13.11 -3.00
C ALA A 164 1.21 -13.04 -3.12
N LEU A 165 0.68 -11.90 -3.56
CA LEU A 165 -0.75 -11.72 -3.80
C LEU A 165 -1.26 -12.70 -4.86
N MET A 166 -0.47 -12.94 -5.90
CA MET A 166 -0.82 -13.88 -6.98
C MET A 166 -0.84 -15.35 -6.54
N GLN A 167 -0.23 -15.71 -5.40
CA GLN A 167 -0.28 -17.07 -4.84
C GLN A 167 -1.51 -17.29 -3.95
N GLU A 168 -2.09 -16.21 -3.42
CA GLU A 168 -3.28 -16.24 -2.56
C GLU A 168 -4.61 -16.20 -3.35
N MET A 169 -4.56 -15.92 -4.67
CA MET A 169 -5.71 -15.81 -5.58
C MET A 169 -5.87 -17.06 -6.45
#